data_AF-A0A6J7M8J3-F1
#
_entry.id   AF-A0A6J7M8J3-F1
#
_cell.length_a   1.000
_cell.length_b   1.000
_cell.length_c   1.000
_cell.angle_alpha   90.00
_cell.angle_beta   90.00
_cell.angle_gamma   90.00
#
_symmetry.space_group_name_H-M   'P 1'
#
loop_
_entity.id
_entity.type
_entity.pdbx_description
1 polymer ?
#
loop_
_entity_poly.entity_id
_entity_poly.type
_entity_poly.pdbx_seq_one_letter_code
_entity_poly.pdbx_strand_id
1 'polypeptide(L)'
;MNRLDQRIGRLDRYAVRAEPAEVVVFTEPASEWVTAHIRLIHDGIGVLSTSVSTVQRLLSSVLAALVEQLLPRGVQALQINVEELRRELENEQEGIDLLEEIESVESATGFPDDSFAELIDYEAQTESLRNAVKRLTFGVGSLDVSMKETRDGVARFTNAQGVGLALDDARDLERLLTPKAFERAVAVEEPGVLPFRIGDPFVTWLQDYLLADERGRASAIVRPVQGLTTPTLWLRCEFLIEFDPGIDDSTDRVDQRRLARRGEVHLQPLRIETWTDGFGAAPKETTESILNLPFDFKRDEVLRGRCWGPVLEALPTWSASCRTSVGMAWQEVRESPQLSAAIETAMASSERESSRRLAILEARALRLPSEAERTSARLEFGIERDTAEALLRGIATPTIRMVTCGACVLWPEENF
;
A
#
# COMPACT_ATOMS: atom_id res chain seq x y z
N MET A 1 3.05 12.53 37.33
CA MET A 1 3.24 13.16 36.01
C MET A 1 2.56 12.36 34.91
N ASN A 2 3.10 11.21 34.46
CA ASN A 2 2.54 10.45 33.33
C ASN A 2 1.03 10.08 33.45
N ARG A 3 0.55 9.72 34.65
CA ARG A 3 -0.89 9.46 34.88
C ARG A 3 -1.80 10.69 34.82
N LEU A 4 -1.28 11.90 35.08
CA LEU A 4 -2.05 13.14 34.99
C LEU A 4 -2.25 13.52 33.51
N ASP A 5 -1.16 13.46 32.75
CA ASP A 5 -1.15 13.69 31.30
C ASP A 5 -2.10 12.72 30.56
N GLN A 6 -2.04 11.42 30.87
CA GLN A 6 -2.96 10.42 30.31
C GLN A 6 -4.44 10.64 30.68
N ARG A 7 -4.74 11.30 31.81
CA ARG A 7 -6.13 11.61 32.19
C ARG A 7 -6.66 12.80 31.39
N ILE A 8 -5.83 13.81 31.16
CA ILE A 8 -6.15 14.97 30.32
C ILE A 8 -6.31 14.52 28.86
N GLY A 9 -5.37 13.74 28.33
CA GLY A 9 -5.38 13.25 26.94
C GLY A 9 -6.50 12.25 26.59
N ARG A 10 -7.31 11.79 27.56
CA ARG A 10 -8.55 11.04 27.26
C ARG A 10 -9.72 11.96 26.89
N LEU A 11 -9.72 13.19 27.43
CA LEU A 11 -10.74 14.20 27.19
C LEU A 11 -10.36 15.12 26.02
N ASP A 12 -9.07 15.36 25.83
CA ASP A 12 -8.52 16.33 24.88
C ASP A 12 -8.12 15.70 23.53
N ARG A 13 -8.95 14.79 23.01
CA ARG A 13 -8.72 14.14 21.71
C ARG A 13 -9.39 14.94 20.59
N TYR A 14 -8.65 15.21 19.51
CA TYR A 14 -9.15 15.88 18.29
C TYR A 14 -10.42 15.25 17.70
N ALA A 15 -10.65 13.95 17.90
CA ALA A 15 -11.86 13.27 17.43
C ALA A 15 -13.13 13.57 18.25
N VAL A 16 -13.00 14.21 19.43
CA VAL A 16 -14.08 14.38 20.40
C VAL A 16 -14.41 15.85 20.65
N ARG A 17 -13.43 16.76 20.53
CA ARG A 17 -13.61 18.20 20.78
C ARG A 17 -12.76 19.06 19.84
N ALA A 18 -13.29 20.23 19.50
CA ALA A 18 -12.59 21.27 18.74
C ALA A 18 -11.89 22.31 19.64
N GLU A 19 -12.24 22.36 20.93
CA GLU A 19 -11.67 23.28 21.92
C GLU A 19 -10.98 22.50 23.05
N PRO A 20 -9.89 23.05 23.63
CA PRO A 20 -9.15 22.41 24.72
C PRO A 20 -10.02 22.10 25.94
N ALA A 21 -9.71 21.01 26.63
CA ALA A 21 -10.39 20.66 27.88
C ALA A 21 -10.13 21.70 29.00
N GLU A 22 -11.18 22.21 29.63
CA GLU A 22 -11.06 23.05 30.82
C GLU A 22 -10.64 22.20 32.04
N VAL A 23 -9.56 22.59 32.72
CA VAL A 23 -9.02 21.88 33.89
C VAL A 23 -9.21 22.72 35.15
N VAL A 24 -10.06 22.25 36.06
CA VAL A 24 -10.31 22.88 37.37
C VAL A 24 -9.62 22.08 38.47
N VAL A 25 -8.76 22.74 39.24
CA VAL A 25 -8.04 22.13 40.38
C VAL A 25 -8.58 22.68 41.69
N PHE A 26 -9.14 21.80 42.53
CA PHE A 26 -9.55 22.16 43.88
C PHE A 26 -8.35 22.08 44.83
N THR A 27 -8.11 23.16 45.57
CA THR A 27 -6.95 23.29 46.47
C THR A 27 -7.40 23.46 47.91
N GLU A 28 -6.55 23.04 48.84
CA GLU A 28 -6.73 23.30 50.27
C GLU A 28 -5.68 24.34 50.70
N PRO A 29 -6.04 25.64 50.84
CA PRO A 29 -5.07 26.71 51.07
C PRO A 29 -4.31 26.58 52.38
N ALA A 30 -4.87 25.85 53.35
CA ALA A 30 -4.25 25.61 54.66
C ALA A 30 -3.12 24.57 54.61
N SER A 31 -3.00 23.81 53.51
CA SER A 31 -1.98 22.78 53.34
C SER A 31 -0.80 23.32 52.54
N GLU A 32 0.33 23.54 53.22
CA GLU A 32 1.58 23.93 52.57
C GLU A 32 2.05 22.88 51.55
N TRP A 33 1.78 21.60 51.80
CA TRP A 33 2.07 20.50 50.89
C TRP A 33 1.30 20.61 49.58
N VAL A 34 -0.02 20.78 49.66
CA VAL A 34 -0.90 20.90 48.48
C VAL A 34 -0.53 22.15 47.69
N THR A 35 -0.29 23.26 48.38
CA THR A 35 0.07 24.53 47.76
C THR A 35 1.43 24.45 47.04
N ALA A 36 2.46 23.91 47.68
CA ALA A 36 3.79 23.76 47.06
C ALA A 36 3.76 22.77 45.89
N HIS A 37 3.00 21.69 46.01
CA HIS A 37 2.84 20.70 44.93
C HIS A 37 2.13 21.29 43.71
N ILE A 38 1.04 22.04 43.92
CA ILE A 38 0.32 22.69 42.82
C ILE A 38 1.19 23.77 42.17
N ARG A 39 1.94 24.54 42.96
CA ARG A 39 2.87 25.53 42.43
C ARG A 39 3.94 24.90 41.54
N LEU A 40 4.53 23.79 41.94
CA LEU A 40 5.48 23.05 41.13
C LEU A 40 4.84 22.53 39.82
N ILE A 41 3.63 21.99 39.90
CA ILE A 41 2.91 21.42 38.76
C ILE A 41 2.49 22.51 37.75
N HIS A 42 2.00 23.63 38.24
CA HIS A 42 1.47 24.72 37.42
C HIS A 42 2.57 25.68 36.97
N ASP A 43 3.33 26.25 37.92
CA ASP A 43 4.33 27.27 37.61
C ASP A 43 5.64 26.64 37.11
N GLY A 44 6.07 25.52 37.70
CA GLY A 44 7.30 24.84 37.27
C GLY A 44 7.13 24.05 35.99
N ILE A 45 6.23 23.08 36.01
CA ILE A 45 6.13 22.04 34.98
C ILE A 45 5.14 22.43 33.86
N GLY A 46 4.06 23.14 34.17
CA GLY A 46 3.10 23.60 33.15
C GLY A 46 2.13 22.53 32.61
N VAL A 47 2.08 21.32 33.19
CA VAL A 47 1.26 20.18 32.69
C VAL A 47 -0.26 20.44 32.64
N LEU A 48 -0.73 21.53 33.25
CA LEU A 48 -2.15 21.91 33.26
C LEU A 48 -2.52 22.82 32.09
N SER A 49 -1.54 23.46 31.46
CA SER A 49 -1.71 24.39 30.33
C SER A 49 -1.18 23.85 29.02
N THR A 50 -0.16 22.99 29.08
CA THR A 50 0.53 22.44 27.90
C THR A 50 0.84 20.96 28.11
N SER A 51 0.85 20.20 27.01
CA SER A 51 1.36 18.84 27.03
C SER A 51 2.85 18.86 27.37
N VAL A 52 3.26 18.03 28.32
CA VAL A 52 4.67 17.84 28.72
C VAL A 52 5.16 16.43 28.38
N SER A 53 4.49 15.78 27.43
CA SER A 53 4.83 14.43 26.98
C SER A 53 6.23 14.34 26.37
N THR A 54 6.69 15.41 25.71
CA THR A 54 7.99 15.50 25.03
C THR A 54 9.17 15.56 26.02
N VAL A 55 9.02 16.30 27.14
CA VAL A 55 10.09 16.51 28.13
C VAL A 55 10.12 15.48 29.28
N GLN A 56 9.50 14.31 29.10
CA GLN A 56 9.36 13.30 30.17
C GLN A 56 10.68 12.80 30.75
N ARG A 57 11.75 12.76 29.95
CA ARG A 57 13.08 12.35 30.40
C ARG A 57 13.62 13.30 31.46
N LEU A 58 13.57 14.61 31.19
CA LEU A 58 13.96 15.66 32.11
C LEU A 58 13.04 15.69 33.34
N LEU A 59 11.72 15.53 33.15
CA LEU A 59 10.80 15.44 34.28
C LEU A 59 11.07 14.21 35.18
N SER A 60 11.57 13.12 34.62
CA SER A 60 11.93 11.91 35.38
C SER A 60 13.19 12.13 36.21
N SER A 61 14.20 12.82 35.69
CA SER A 61 15.41 13.17 36.46
C SER A 61 15.10 14.19 37.56
N VAL A 62 14.30 15.21 37.25
CA VAL A 62 13.81 16.20 38.23
C VAL A 62 13.00 15.50 39.33
N LEU A 63 12.12 14.55 38.98
CA LEU A 63 11.37 13.78 39.96
C LEU A 63 12.27 12.90 40.83
N ALA A 64 13.27 12.24 40.26
CA ALA A 64 14.23 11.44 41.02
C ALA A 64 14.99 12.29 42.04
N ALA A 65 15.51 13.45 41.61
CA ALA A 65 16.18 14.40 42.50
C ALA A 65 15.24 14.94 43.60
N LEU A 66 13.98 15.22 43.26
CA LEU A 66 12.95 15.62 44.22
C LEU A 66 12.69 14.55 45.28
N VAL A 67 12.55 13.28 44.86
CA VAL A 67 12.31 12.14 45.75
C VAL A 67 13.48 11.95 46.72
N GLU A 68 14.72 12.12 46.25
CA GLU A 68 15.90 12.08 47.11
C GLU A 68 15.92 13.21 48.15
N GLN A 69 15.43 14.41 47.79
CA GLN A 69 15.39 15.56 48.71
C GLN A 69 14.14 15.62 49.60
N LEU A 70 13.07 14.90 49.26
CA LEU A 70 11.82 14.87 50.01
C LEU A 70 11.99 14.30 51.42
N LEU A 71 12.79 13.24 51.59
CA LEU A 71 13.09 12.64 52.90
C LEU A 71 13.83 13.61 53.85
N PRO A 72 14.95 14.26 53.45
CA PRO A 72 15.69 15.15 54.33
C PRO A 72 15.09 16.57 54.50
N ARG A 73 14.31 17.09 53.53
CA ARG A 73 13.85 18.49 53.52
C ARG A 73 12.33 18.66 53.59
N GLY A 74 11.54 17.59 53.48
CA GLY A 74 10.08 17.68 53.53
C GLY A 74 9.51 18.64 52.47
N VAL A 75 8.59 19.52 52.85
CA VAL A 75 7.94 20.50 51.94
C VAL A 75 8.95 21.41 51.22
N GLN A 76 10.09 21.70 51.86
CA GLN A 76 11.12 22.59 51.31
C GLN A 76 11.77 22.00 50.05
N ALA A 77 11.70 20.67 49.86
CA ALA A 77 12.14 20.02 48.63
C ALA A 77 11.31 20.45 47.40
N LEU A 78 10.05 20.87 47.60
CA LEU A 78 9.16 21.34 46.55
C LEU A 78 9.36 22.83 46.22
N GLN A 79 10.16 23.56 47.00
CA GLN A 79 10.52 24.97 46.76
C GLN A 79 11.73 25.08 45.83
N ILE A 80 11.60 24.48 44.65
CA ILE A 80 12.63 24.51 43.60
C ILE A 80 12.62 25.89 42.93
N ASN A 81 13.76 26.27 42.35
CA ASN A 81 13.86 27.45 41.49
C ASN A 81 13.03 27.22 40.22
N VAL A 82 11.80 27.75 40.22
CA VAL A 82 10.82 27.58 39.15
C VAL A 82 11.34 28.15 37.83
N GLU A 83 12.02 29.29 37.86
CA GLU A 83 12.61 29.93 36.69
C GLU A 83 13.74 29.12 36.06
N GLU A 84 14.55 28.45 36.86
CA GLU A 84 15.63 27.59 36.38
C GLU A 84 15.08 26.29 35.80
N LEU A 85 14.11 25.67 36.48
CA LEU A 85 13.40 24.49 35.97
C LEU A 85 12.70 24.79 34.64
N ARG A 86 12.04 25.95 34.53
CA ARG A 86 11.43 26.39 33.25
C ARG A 86 12.46 26.54 32.16
N ARG A 87 13.60 27.18 32.43
CA ARG A 87 14.65 27.35 31.44
C ARG A 87 15.22 26.01 30.98
N GLU A 88 15.41 25.06 31.90
CA GLU A 88 15.84 23.70 31.53
C GLU A 88 14.79 22.98 30.68
N LEU A 89 13.51 23.10 31.02
CA LEU A 89 12.41 22.53 30.24
C LEU A 89 12.29 23.18 28.86
N GLU A 90 12.41 24.50 28.77
CA GLU A 90 12.41 25.27 27.51
C GLU A 90 13.60 24.88 26.63
N ASN A 91 14.81 24.77 27.18
CA ASN A 91 15.99 24.35 26.41
C ASN A 91 15.87 22.90 25.91
N GLU A 92 15.36 21.99 26.74
CA GLU A 92 15.10 20.60 26.33
C GLU A 92 14.01 20.58 25.24
N GLN A 93 12.97 21.39 25.40
CA GLN A 93 11.89 21.51 24.43
C GLN A 93 12.40 22.08 23.10
N GLU A 94 13.19 23.16 23.09
CA GLU A 94 13.82 23.68 21.86
C GLU A 94 14.71 22.63 21.18
N GLY A 95 15.44 21.83 21.96
CA GLY A 95 16.24 20.73 21.44
C GLY A 95 15.41 19.62 20.80
N ILE A 96 14.27 19.28 21.40
CA ILE A 96 13.32 18.31 20.87
C ILE A 96 12.59 18.87 19.66
N ASP A 97 12.10 20.11 19.71
CA ASP A 97 11.39 20.79 18.63
C ASP A 97 12.26 20.86 17.37
N LEU A 98 13.56 21.11 17.52
CA LEU A 98 14.51 21.12 16.40
C LEU A 98 14.73 19.72 15.79
N LEU A 99 14.69 18.66 16.62
CA LEU A 99 14.74 17.27 16.15
C LEU A 99 13.42 16.85 15.51
N GLU A 100 12.28 17.23 16.10
CA GLU A 100 10.95 17.03 15.54
C GLU A 100 10.76 17.81 14.25
N GLU A 101 11.34 19.01 14.08
CA GLU A 101 11.32 19.74 12.82
C GLU A 101 12.01 18.91 11.73
N ILE A 102 13.19 18.35 12.03
CA ILE A 102 13.93 17.46 11.13
C ILE A 102 13.12 16.18 10.82
N GLU A 103 12.50 15.57 11.82
CA GLU A 103 11.71 14.32 11.68
C GLU A 103 10.31 14.57 11.04
N SER A 104 9.75 15.76 11.18
CA SER A 104 8.48 16.15 10.56
C SER A 104 8.65 16.27 9.05
N VAL A 105 9.81 16.74 8.59
CA VAL A 105 10.20 16.71 7.17
C VAL A 105 10.27 15.27 6.66
N GLU A 106 10.64 14.28 7.47
CA GLU A 106 10.58 12.86 7.11
C GLU A 106 9.13 12.32 7.10
N SER A 107 8.32 12.68 8.09
CA SER A 107 6.94 12.20 8.21
C SER A 107 6.03 12.73 7.09
N ALA A 108 6.18 14.01 6.73
CA ALA A 108 5.43 14.68 5.66
C ALA A 108 5.72 14.15 4.24
N THR A 109 6.52 13.09 4.11
CA THR A 109 7.02 12.61 2.82
C THR A 109 6.92 11.11 2.62
N GLY A 110 6.81 10.32 3.70
CA GLY A 110 6.26 8.97 3.62
C GLY A 110 4.75 8.98 3.35
N PHE A 111 4.06 10.02 3.82
CA PHE A 111 2.66 10.34 3.54
C PHE A 111 2.56 11.86 3.36
N PRO A 112 2.79 12.41 2.15
CA PRO A 112 2.47 13.80 1.88
C PRO A 112 1.03 14.11 2.25
N ASP A 113 0.71 15.36 2.61
CA ASP A 113 -0.66 15.77 2.94
C ASP A 113 -1.64 15.42 1.79
N ASP A 114 -1.14 15.44 0.55
CA ASP A 114 -1.84 14.96 -0.64
C ASP A 114 -2.24 13.47 -0.55
N SER A 115 -1.46 12.61 0.11
CA SER A 115 -1.82 11.19 0.30
C SER A 115 -3.06 10.98 1.16
N PHE A 116 -3.35 11.89 2.11
CA PHE A 116 -4.61 11.85 2.85
C PHE A 116 -5.78 12.26 1.95
N ALA A 117 -5.59 13.27 1.11
CA ALA A 117 -6.57 13.64 0.10
C ALA A 117 -6.79 12.50 -0.91
N GLU A 118 -5.73 11.84 -1.39
CA GLU A 118 -5.80 10.66 -2.26
C GLU A 118 -6.53 9.49 -1.59
N LEU A 119 -6.33 9.26 -0.29
CA LEU A 119 -7.07 8.23 0.44
C LEU A 119 -8.57 8.59 0.54
N ILE A 120 -8.89 9.86 0.79
CA ILE A 120 -10.27 10.35 0.80
C ILE A 120 -10.91 10.20 -0.59
N ASP A 121 -10.19 10.58 -1.64
CA ASP A 121 -10.63 10.45 -3.03
C ASP A 121 -10.81 8.99 -3.44
N TYR A 122 -9.90 8.10 -3.02
CA TYR A 122 -10.02 6.66 -3.19
C TYR A 122 -11.27 6.12 -2.49
N GLU A 123 -11.53 6.54 -1.25
CA GLU A 123 -12.72 6.12 -0.50
C GLU A 123 -14.01 6.67 -1.08
N ALA A 124 -13.98 7.86 -1.69
CA ALA A 124 -15.10 8.42 -2.42
C ALA A 124 -15.46 7.60 -3.68
N GLN A 125 -14.52 6.81 -4.23
CA GLN A 125 -14.73 5.94 -5.39
C GLN A 125 -15.27 4.55 -5.02
N THR A 126 -16.12 4.48 -3.98
CA THR A 126 -16.71 3.25 -3.44
C THR A 126 -17.37 2.37 -4.52
N GLU A 127 -18.02 2.97 -5.51
CA GLU A 127 -18.76 2.25 -6.55
C GLU A 127 -17.84 1.49 -7.52
N SER A 128 -16.60 1.97 -7.73
CA SER A 128 -15.61 1.28 -8.56
C SER A 128 -15.23 -0.06 -7.91
N LEU A 129 -14.91 -0.03 -6.61
CA LEU A 129 -14.59 -1.22 -5.83
C LEU A 129 -15.80 -2.17 -5.76
N ARG A 130 -17.00 -1.63 -5.49
CA ARG A 130 -18.25 -2.41 -5.49
C ARG A 130 -18.46 -3.14 -6.81
N ASN A 131 -18.21 -2.49 -7.95
CA ASN A 131 -18.36 -3.10 -9.27
C ASN A 131 -17.27 -4.12 -9.60
N ALA A 132 -16.01 -3.87 -9.19
CA ALA A 132 -14.93 -4.84 -9.34
C ALA A 132 -15.24 -6.14 -8.59
N VAL A 133 -15.69 -6.02 -7.33
CA VAL A 133 -16.11 -7.17 -6.52
C VAL A 133 -17.29 -7.89 -7.16
N LYS A 134 -18.32 -7.15 -7.61
CA LYS A 134 -19.47 -7.74 -8.31
C LYS A 134 -19.05 -8.61 -9.49
N ARG A 135 -18.11 -8.16 -10.33
CA ARG A 135 -17.59 -8.93 -11.48
C ARG A 135 -16.89 -10.23 -11.06
N LEU A 136 -16.19 -10.22 -9.92
CA LEU A 136 -15.53 -11.41 -9.39
C LEU A 136 -16.51 -12.38 -8.74
N THR A 137 -17.63 -11.88 -8.21
CA THR A 137 -18.65 -12.66 -7.50
C THR A 137 -19.76 -13.21 -8.39
N PHE A 138 -20.01 -12.59 -9.55
CA PHE A 138 -21.16 -12.93 -10.40
C PHE A 138 -20.83 -12.84 -11.90
N GLY A 139 -21.30 -13.81 -12.67
CA GLY A 139 -21.17 -13.86 -14.13
C GLY A 139 -20.28 -14.99 -14.65
N VAL A 140 -20.08 -15.02 -15.97
CA VAL A 140 -19.27 -16.04 -16.65
C VAL A 140 -17.80 -15.86 -16.26
N GLY A 141 -17.17 -16.91 -15.75
CA GLY A 141 -15.79 -16.88 -15.27
C GLY A 141 -15.61 -16.30 -13.86
N SER A 142 -16.71 -15.99 -13.16
CA SER A 142 -16.66 -15.55 -11.76
C SER A 142 -16.46 -16.72 -10.79
N LEU A 143 -16.13 -16.38 -9.54
CA LEU A 143 -16.10 -17.32 -8.42
C LEU A 143 -17.50 -17.61 -7.85
N ASP A 144 -18.58 -17.06 -8.40
CA ASP A 144 -19.95 -17.34 -7.94
C ASP A 144 -20.18 -17.18 -6.40
N VAL A 145 -19.35 -16.37 -5.75
CA VAL A 145 -19.47 -16.04 -4.32
C VAL A 145 -20.62 -15.05 -4.18
N SER A 146 -21.77 -15.50 -3.70
CA SER A 146 -22.96 -14.66 -3.62
C SER A 146 -22.78 -13.49 -2.64
N MET A 147 -22.75 -12.27 -3.16
CA MET A 147 -22.75 -11.03 -2.37
C MET A 147 -24.16 -10.43 -2.32
N LYS A 148 -24.65 -10.15 -1.11
CA LYS A 148 -25.88 -9.39 -0.87
C LYS A 148 -25.61 -8.19 0.01
N GLU A 149 -25.95 -7.02 -0.49
CA GLU A 149 -25.87 -5.76 0.26
C GLU A 149 -27.22 -5.49 0.93
N THR A 150 -27.18 -5.18 2.22
CA THR A 150 -28.34 -4.78 3.02
C THR A 150 -28.67 -3.31 2.79
N ARG A 151 -29.85 -2.85 3.25
CA ARG A 151 -30.24 -1.44 3.14
C ARG A 151 -29.32 -0.50 3.92
N ASP A 152 -28.68 -1.03 4.97
CA ASP A 152 -27.79 -0.29 5.84
C ASP A 152 -26.33 -0.26 5.29
N GLY A 153 -26.12 -0.68 4.04
CA GLY A 153 -24.80 -0.63 3.38
C GLY A 153 -23.84 -1.77 3.73
N VAL A 154 -24.30 -2.77 4.51
CA VAL A 154 -23.48 -3.94 4.86
C VAL A 154 -23.57 -5.01 3.77
N ALA A 155 -22.43 -5.37 3.20
CA ALA A 155 -22.24 -6.47 2.27
C ALA A 155 -22.01 -7.80 3.02
N ARG A 156 -22.79 -8.82 2.67
CA ARG A 156 -22.68 -10.18 3.19
C ARG A 156 -22.37 -11.13 2.05
N PHE A 157 -21.30 -11.90 2.22
CA PHE A 157 -20.83 -12.88 1.25
C PHE A 157 -21.23 -14.28 1.70
N THR A 158 -21.60 -15.14 0.74
CA THR A 158 -22.04 -16.52 0.97
C THR A 158 -21.59 -17.43 -0.17
N ASN A 159 -21.84 -18.74 -0.04
CA ASN A 159 -21.64 -19.73 -1.11
C ASN A 159 -20.18 -20.11 -1.46
N ALA A 160 -19.23 -20.04 -0.51
CA ALA A 160 -17.83 -20.42 -0.76
C ALA A 160 -17.64 -21.88 -1.26
N GLN A 161 -18.53 -22.80 -0.90
CA GLN A 161 -18.42 -24.23 -1.23
C GLN A 161 -19.01 -24.60 -2.61
N GLY A 162 -19.77 -23.70 -3.26
CA GLY A 162 -20.39 -23.94 -4.56
C GLY A 162 -19.50 -23.61 -5.77
N VAL A 163 -18.31 -23.07 -5.52
CA VAL A 163 -17.48 -22.33 -6.50
C VAL A 163 -16.62 -23.22 -7.41
N GLY A 164 -16.65 -24.54 -7.22
CA GLY A 164 -15.70 -25.43 -7.91
C GLY A 164 -14.24 -25.22 -7.45
N LEU A 165 -14.05 -24.67 -6.25
CA LEU A 165 -12.76 -24.56 -5.58
C LEU A 165 -12.33 -25.92 -5.02
N ALA A 166 -11.03 -26.07 -4.79
CA ALA A 166 -10.54 -27.15 -3.94
C ALA A 166 -11.11 -26.98 -2.52
N LEU A 167 -11.22 -28.09 -1.78
CA LEU A 167 -11.86 -28.09 -0.45
C LEU A 167 -11.15 -27.16 0.54
N ASP A 168 -9.82 -27.09 0.47
CA ASP A 168 -9.03 -26.24 1.37
C ASP A 168 -9.19 -24.76 1.02
N ASP A 169 -9.16 -24.40 -0.26
CA ASP A 169 -9.43 -23.04 -0.75
C ASP A 169 -10.83 -22.56 -0.35
N ALA A 170 -11.84 -23.44 -0.47
CA ALA A 170 -13.21 -23.13 -0.08
C ALA A 170 -13.33 -22.86 1.43
N ARG A 171 -12.61 -23.62 2.27
CA ARG A 171 -12.58 -23.43 3.73
C ARG A 171 -11.89 -22.13 4.12
N ASP A 172 -10.79 -21.81 3.47
CA ASP A 172 -10.07 -20.56 3.72
C ASP A 172 -10.91 -19.36 3.30
N LEU A 173 -11.53 -19.42 2.10
CA LEU A 173 -12.48 -18.41 1.65
C LEU A 173 -13.64 -18.23 2.65
N GLU A 174 -14.24 -19.31 3.14
CA GLU A 174 -15.37 -19.25 4.08
C GLU A 174 -15.05 -18.46 5.36
N ARG A 175 -13.81 -18.54 5.86
CA ARG A 175 -13.34 -17.77 7.04
C ARG A 175 -13.23 -16.27 6.76
N LEU A 176 -13.08 -15.89 5.49
CA LEU A 176 -12.87 -14.50 5.06
C LEU A 176 -14.19 -13.78 4.73
N LEU A 177 -15.30 -14.52 4.61
CA LEU A 177 -16.64 -14.01 4.27
C LEU A 177 -17.35 -13.32 5.46
N THR A 178 -16.61 -12.58 6.28
CA THR A 178 -17.19 -11.75 7.36
C THR A 178 -18.02 -10.61 6.78
N PRO A 179 -18.99 -10.04 7.53
CA PRO A 179 -19.72 -8.86 7.10
C PRO A 179 -18.78 -7.67 6.89
N LYS A 180 -18.95 -6.95 5.79
CA LYS A 180 -18.12 -5.79 5.45
C LYS A 180 -18.94 -4.64 4.91
N ALA A 181 -18.41 -3.43 4.95
CA ALA A 181 -19.03 -2.26 4.32
C ALA A 181 -18.02 -1.55 3.44
N PHE A 182 -18.46 -1.12 2.26
CA PHE A 182 -17.61 -0.34 1.36
C PHE A 182 -17.42 1.09 1.87
N GLU A 183 -18.45 1.64 2.54
CA GLU A 183 -18.41 2.98 3.13
C GLU A 183 -17.85 2.92 4.56
N ARG A 184 -16.86 3.77 4.86
CA ARG A 184 -16.23 3.81 6.20
C ARG A 184 -17.23 4.17 7.30
N ALA A 185 -18.15 5.11 7.04
CA ALA A 185 -19.14 5.54 8.02
C ALA A 185 -19.96 4.35 8.54
N VAL A 186 -20.44 3.49 7.64
CA VAL A 186 -21.18 2.27 7.98
C VAL A 186 -20.34 1.32 8.83
N ALA A 187 -19.07 1.12 8.49
CA ALA A 187 -18.18 0.25 9.29
C ALA A 187 -17.88 0.78 10.70
N VAL A 188 -17.92 2.11 10.91
CA VAL A 188 -17.74 2.73 12.23
C VAL A 188 -19.02 2.62 13.06
N GLU A 189 -20.19 2.73 12.43
CA GLU A 189 -21.49 2.69 13.09
C GLU A 189 -21.93 1.26 13.46
N GLU A 190 -21.59 0.27 12.62
CA GLU A 190 -22.05 -1.11 12.77
C GLU A 190 -21.02 -2.03 13.47
N PRO A 191 -21.29 -2.51 14.69
CA PRO A 191 -20.36 -3.39 15.41
C PRO A 191 -20.13 -4.71 14.67
N GLY A 192 -18.86 -5.09 14.51
CA GLY A 192 -18.48 -6.35 13.85
C GLY A 192 -18.50 -6.30 12.32
N VAL A 193 -18.72 -5.12 11.73
CA VAL A 193 -18.56 -4.87 10.30
C VAL A 193 -17.19 -4.25 10.05
N LEU A 194 -16.45 -4.80 9.09
CA LEU A 194 -15.13 -4.28 8.72
C LEU A 194 -15.20 -3.42 7.44
N PRO A 195 -14.37 -2.38 7.30
CA PRO A 195 -14.27 -1.66 6.04
C PRO A 195 -13.69 -2.57 4.95
N PHE A 196 -14.37 -2.66 3.81
CA PHE A 196 -13.92 -3.46 2.67
C PHE A 196 -13.11 -2.62 1.69
N ARG A 197 -11.82 -2.94 1.55
CA ARG A 197 -10.86 -2.17 0.74
C ARG A 197 -9.63 -3.00 0.39
N ILE A 198 -8.75 -2.44 -0.43
CA ILE A 198 -7.40 -3.00 -0.63
C ILE A 198 -6.71 -3.11 0.75
N GLY A 199 -6.15 -4.28 1.02
CA GLY A 199 -5.61 -4.66 2.34
C GLY A 199 -6.56 -5.50 3.21
N ASP A 200 -7.82 -5.69 2.81
CA ASP A 200 -8.67 -6.71 3.41
C ASP A 200 -8.17 -8.12 3.04
N PRO A 201 -8.07 -9.06 4.00
CA PRO A 201 -7.61 -10.42 3.73
C PRO A 201 -8.40 -11.16 2.65
N PHE A 202 -9.69 -10.87 2.46
CA PHE A 202 -10.49 -11.43 1.37
C PHE A 202 -10.00 -10.95 0.00
N VAL A 203 -9.65 -9.67 -0.13
CA VAL A 203 -9.09 -9.11 -1.38
C VAL A 203 -7.73 -9.74 -1.68
N THR A 204 -6.87 -9.87 -0.66
CA THR A 204 -5.56 -10.55 -0.82
C THR A 204 -5.73 -12.00 -1.24
N TRP A 205 -6.64 -12.74 -0.61
CA TRP A 205 -6.93 -14.12 -0.99
C TRP A 205 -7.43 -14.23 -2.43
N LEU A 206 -8.33 -13.33 -2.86
CA LEU A 206 -8.82 -13.30 -4.24
C LEU A 206 -7.68 -13.06 -5.24
N GLN A 207 -6.78 -12.12 -4.93
CA GLN A 207 -5.62 -11.85 -5.74
C GLN A 207 -4.71 -13.09 -5.84
N ASP A 208 -4.34 -13.68 -4.71
CA ASP A 208 -3.48 -14.87 -4.65
C ASP A 208 -4.11 -16.04 -5.42
N TYR A 209 -5.41 -16.26 -5.25
CA TYR A 209 -6.15 -17.29 -5.96
C TYR A 209 -6.12 -17.07 -7.48
N LEU A 210 -6.42 -15.86 -7.96
CA LEU A 210 -6.38 -15.54 -9.39
C LEU A 210 -4.97 -15.64 -9.98
N LEU A 211 -3.94 -15.39 -9.17
CA LEU A 211 -2.54 -15.58 -9.56
C LEU A 211 -2.09 -17.05 -9.56
N ALA A 212 -2.78 -17.93 -8.85
CA ALA A 212 -2.54 -19.37 -8.89
C ALA A 212 -3.38 -20.06 -9.98
N ASP A 213 -4.61 -19.61 -10.20
CA ASP A 213 -5.55 -20.19 -11.15
C ASP A 213 -5.11 -19.92 -12.60
N GLU A 214 -5.04 -21.00 -13.40
CA GLU A 214 -4.63 -20.94 -14.80
C GLU A 214 -5.79 -20.71 -15.77
N ARG A 215 -7.05 -20.77 -15.29
CA ARG A 215 -8.23 -20.55 -16.12
C ARG A 215 -8.23 -19.14 -16.70
N GLY A 216 -8.52 -19.03 -18.00
CA GLY A 216 -8.54 -17.75 -18.72
C GLY A 216 -7.17 -17.19 -19.09
N ARG A 217 -6.06 -17.82 -18.69
CA ARG A 217 -4.71 -17.37 -19.10
C ARG A 217 -4.42 -17.60 -20.57
N ALA A 218 -4.97 -18.67 -21.14
CA ALA A 218 -4.83 -18.99 -22.54
C ALA A 218 -6.20 -19.00 -23.22
N SER A 219 -6.31 -18.31 -24.36
CA SER A 219 -7.52 -18.31 -25.18
C SER A 219 -7.15 -18.35 -26.66
N ALA A 220 -8.08 -18.79 -27.50
CA ALA A 220 -7.90 -18.74 -28.94
C ALA A 220 -9.26 -18.51 -29.61
N ILE A 221 -9.31 -17.53 -30.51
CA ILE A 221 -10.51 -17.17 -31.27
C ILE A 221 -10.18 -17.11 -32.77
N VAL A 222 -11.21 -17.32 -33.58
CA VAL A 222 -11.19 -17.06 -35.02
C VAL A 222 -12.14 -15.90 -35.29
N ARG A 223 -11.62 -14.87 -35.96
CA ARG A 223 -12.36 -13.66 -36.31
C ARG A 223 -12.43 -13.53 -37.83
N PRO A 224 -13.62 -13.66 -38.43
CA PRO A 224 -13.81 -13.43 -39.87
C PRO A 224 -13.60 -11.95 -40.22
N VAL A 225 -12.80 -11.69 -41.26
CA VAL A 225 -12.48 -10.35 -41.74
C VAL A 225 -12.69 -10.27 -43.25
N GLN A 226 -13.43 -9.25 -43.68
CA GLN A 226 -13.68 -8.98 -45.09
C GLN A 226 -12.40 -8.50 -45.79
N GLY A 227 -12.15 -8.98 -47.01
CA GLY A 227 -11.00 -8.55 -47.82
C GLY A 227 -9.67 -9.22 -47.46
N LEU A 228 -9.66 -10.11 -46.46
CA LEU A 228 -8.50 -10.93 -46.15
C LEU A 228 -8.42 -12.11 -47.12
N THR A 229 -7.25 -12.36 -47.71
CA THR A 229 -7.05 -13.47 -48.67
C THR A 229 -6.48 -14.73 -48.02
N THR A 230 -5.65 -14.57 -46.99
CA THR A 230 -5.00 -15.68 -46.27
C THR A 230 -5.17 -15.53 -44.77
N PRO A 231 -5.44 -16.61 -44.02
CA PRO A 231 -5.50 -16.56 -42.57
C PRO A 231 -4.20 -16.04 -41.95
N THR A 232 -4.31 -15.22 -40.92
CA THR A 232 -3.15 -14.70 -40.17
C THR A 232 -3.35 -14.90 -38.68
N LEU A 233 -2.27 -15.23 -37.97
CA LEU A 233 -2.27 -15.44 -36.52
C LEU A 233 -1.64 -14.24 -35.84
N TRP A 234 -2.36 -13.67 -34.89
CA TRP A 234 -1.86 -12.66 -33.96
C TRP A 234 -2.00 -13.16 -32.53
N LEU A 235 -0.98 -12.94 -31.70
CA LEU A 235 -1.04 -13.22 -30.28
C LEU A 235 -1.17 -11.93 -29.48
N ARG A 236 -2.20 -11.86 -28.65
CA ARG A 236 -2.35 -10.89 -27.58
C ARG A 236 -1.64 -11.39 -26.34
N CYS A 237 -0.56 -10.76 -25.94
CA CYS A 237 0.12 -11.07 -24.68
C CYS A 237 -0.06 -9.91 -23.71
N GLU A 238 -0.48 -10.21 -22.49
CA GLU A 238 -0.51 -9.22 -21.41
C GLU A 238 0.59 -9.52 -20.42
N PHE A 239 1.39 -8.49 -20.15
CA PHE A 239 2.50 -8.52 -19.21
C PHE A 239 2.18 -7.64 -18.01
N LEU A 240 2.49 -8.16 -16.84
CA LEU A 240 2.46 -7.43 -15.59
C LEU A 240 3.91 -7.22 -15.15
N ILE A 241 4.27 -5.96 -14.97
CA ILE A 241 5.59 -5.51 -14.53
C ILE A 241 5.45 -5.01 -13.11
N GLU A 242 6.26 -5.55 -12.20
CA GLU A 242 6.22 -5.26 -10.77
C GLU A 242 7.63 -5.05 -10.24
N PHE A 243 7.75 -4.28 -9.18
CA PHE A 243 9.01 -4.12 -8.44
C PHE A 243 9.55 -5.49 -8.00
N ASP A 244 10.85 -5.73 -8.19
CA ASP A 244 11.51 -6.93 -7.69
C ASP A 244 12.20 -6.65 -6.34
N PRO A 245 11.72 -7.19 -5.20
CA PRO A 245 12.39 -7.04 -3.92
C PRO A 245 13.73 -7.79 -3.84
N GLY A 246 14.06 -8.62 -4.83
CA GLY A 246 15.23 -9.49 -4.83
C GLY A 246 15.01 -10.70 -3.91
N ILE A 247 15.20 -11.90 -4.46
CA ILE A 247 15.19 -13.13 -3.68
C ILE A 247 16.62 -13.39 -3.21
N ASP A 248 17.00 -12.82 -2.08
CA ASP A 248 18.17 -13.29 -1.34
C ASP A 248 17.66 -14.20 -0.20
N ASP A 249 18.01 -15.49 -0.25
CA ASP A 249 17.62 -16.53 0.73
C ASP A 249 18.04 -16.16 2.17
N SER A 250 18.94 -15.18 2.33
CA SER A 250 19.40 -14.67 3.62
C SER A 250 18.52 -13.57 4.23
N THR A 251 17.60 -12.98 3.46
CA THR A 251 16.76 -11.84 3.91
C THR A 251 15.43 -12.33 4.48
N ASP A 252 15.02 -11.82 5.64
CA ASP A 252 13.72 -12.16 6.25
C ASP A 252 12.57 -11.78 5.30
N ARG A 253 11.55 -12.65 5.21
CA ARG A 253 10.33 -12.42 4.41
C ARG A 253 9.60 -11.15 4.83
N VAL A 254 9.73 -10.73 6.09
CA VAL A 254 9.16 -9.47 6.58
C VAL A 254 9.83 -8.27 5.92
N ASP A 255 11.16 -8.30 5.78
CA ASP A 255 11.93 -7.21 5.18
C ASP A 255 11.72 -7.14 3.67
N GLN A 256 11.60 -8.29 3.00
CA GLN A 256 11.21 -8.35 1.58
C GLN A 256 9.84 -7.70 1.33
N ARG A 257 8.84 -7.96 2.19
CA ARG A 257 7.50 -7.33 2.05
C ARG A 257 7.53 -5.83 2.29
N ARG A 258 8.35 -5.36 3.24
CA ARG A 258 8.53 -3.93 3.50
C ARG A 258 9.21 -3.25 2.32
N LEU A 259 10.25 -3.86 1.78
CA LEU A 259 10.95 -3.39 0.59
C LEU A 259 10.02 -3.35 -0.62
N ALA A 260 9.24 -4.41 -0.85
CA ALA A 260 8.26 -4.48 -1.93
C ALA A 260 7.26 -3.32 -1.87
N ARG A 261 6.66 -3.07 -0.70
CA ARG A 261 5.74 -1.94 -0.51
C ARG A 261 6.39 -0.59 -0.78
N ARG A 262 7.62 -0.38 -0.31
CA ARG A 262 8.38 0.87 -0.59
C ARG A 262 8.69 1.01 -2.08
N GLY A 263 9.05 -0.09 -2.75
CA GLY A 263 9.29 -0.13 -4.18
C GLY A 263 8.04 0.19 -5.00
N GLU A 264 6.89 -0.39 -4.63
CA GLU A 264 5.59 -0.19 -5.30
C GLU A 264 5.09 1.26 -5.23
N VAL A 265 5.52 2.05 -4.23
CA VAL A 265 5.24 3.50 -4.19
C VAL A 265 5.87 4.22 -5.39
N HIS A 266 7.05 3.77 -5.81
CA HIS A 266 7.79 4.39 -6.93
C HIS A 266 7.48 3.71 -8.26
N LEU A 267 7.42 2.37 -8.29
CA LEU A 267 7.09 1.57 -9.46
C LEU A 267 5.81 0.79 -9.20
N GLN A 268 4.68 1.45 -9.41
CA GLN A 268 3.37 0.80 -9.33
C GLN A 268 3.24 -0.31 -10.39
N PRO A 269 2.49 -1.40 -10.11
CA PRO A 269 2.29 -2.48 -11.07
C PRO A 269 1.79 -1.96 -12.42
N LEU A 270 2.57 -2.22 -13.46
CA LEU A 270 2.32 -1.73 -14.81
C LEU A 270 1.85 -2.88 -15.70
N ARG A 271 0.73 -2.68 -16.38
CA ARG A 271 0.24 -3.63 -17.39
C ARG A 271 0.58 -3.14 -18.79
N ILE A 272 1.28 -3.98 -19.55
CA ILE A 272 1.57 -3.74 -20.98
C ILE A 272 0.94 -4.86 -21.79
N GLU A 273 0.17 -4.49 -22.80
CA GLU A 273 -0.46 -5.41 -23.73
C GLU A 273 0.21 -5.28 -25.10
N THR A 274 0.50 -6.43 -25.73
CA THR A 274 1.09 -6.48 -27.06
C THR A 274 0.28 -7.36 -27.98
N TRP A 275 0.25 -6.99 -29.26
CA TRP A 275 -0.24 -7.82 -30.35
C TRP A 275 0.93 -8.13 -31.28
N THR A 276 1.33 -9.38 -31.39
CA THR A 276 2.50 -9.77 -32.19
C THR A 276 2.23 -11.00 -33.06
N ASP A 277 2.95 -11.08 -34.17
CA ASP A 277 3.06 -12.27 -34.99
C ASP A 277 4.52 -12.75 -35.05
N GLY A 278 4.84 -13.62 -36.02
CA GLY A 278 6.21 -14.12 -36.22
C GLY A 278 7.21 -13.08 -36.73
N PHE A 279 6.76 -11.88 -37.12
CA PHE A 279 7.57 -10.84 -37.75
C PHE A 279 7.67 -9.56 -36.90
N GLY A 280 6.73 -9.32 -35.99
CA GLY A 280 6.82 -8.21 -35.04
C GLY A 280 5.46 -7.78 -34.49
N ALA A 281 5.39 -6.51 -34.08
CA ALA A 281 4.16 -5.90 -33.57
C ALA A 281 3.12 -5.66 -34.68
N ALA A 282 1.85 -5.82 -34.32
CA ALA A 282 0.73 -5.54 -35.20
C ALA A 282 0.68 -4.04 -35.58
N PRO A 283 0.41 -3.69 -36.84
CA PRO A 283 0.16 -2.31 -37.24
C PRO A 283 -0.97 -1.69 -36.42
N LYS A 284 -0.81 -0.42 -36.00
CA LYS A 284 -1.80 0.28 -35.17
C LYS A 284 -3.22 0.23 -35.73
N GLU A 285 -3.36 0.42 -37.05
CA GLU A 285 -4.65 0.36 -37.73
C GLU A 285 -5.32 -1.01 -37.57
N THR A 286 -4.59 -2.11 -37.79
CA THR A 286 -5.09 -3.48 -37.56
C THR A 286 -5.47 -3.71 -36.11
N THR A 287 -4.65 -3.21 -35.19
CA THR A 287 -4.88 -3.36 -33.75
C THR A 287 -6.17 -2.66 -33.32
N GLU A 288 -6.36 -1.40 -33.69
CA GLU A 288 -7.52 -0.59 -33.28
C GLU A 288 -8.81 -0.99 -34.01
N SER A 289 -8.74 -1.30 -35.30
CA SER A 289 -9.92 -1.59 -36.11
C SER A 289 -10.39 -3.04 -36.07
N ILE A 290 -9.50 -3.99 -35.72
CA ILE A 290 -9.81 -5.43 -35.78
C ILE A 290 -9.46 -6.12 -34.47
N LEU A 291 -8.22 -6.06 -33.99
CA LEU A 291 -7.75 -6.94 -32.91
C LEU A 291 -8.30 -6.56 -31.53
N ASN A 292 -8.43 -5.26 -31.23
CA ASN A 292 -8.95 -4.76 -29.95
C ASN A 292 -10.48 -4.78 -29.86
N LEU A 293 -11.19 -5.14 -30.94
CA LEU A 293 -12.64 -5.23 -30.87
C LEU A 293 -13.07 -6.33 -29.89
N PRO A 294 -14.11 -6.09 -29.07
CA PRO A 294 -14.63 -7.09 -28.14
C PRO A 294 -15.10 -8.34 -28.89
N PHE A 295 -15.09 -9.48 -28.21
CA PHE A 295 -15.58 -10.73 -28.79
C PHE A 295 -17.06 -10.63 -29.19
N ASP A 296 -17.37 -10.92 -30.45
CA ASP A 296 -18.73 -10.95 -30.99
C ASP A 296 -19.19 -12.40 -31.16
N PHE A 297 -20.06 -12.86 -30.26
CA PHE A 297 -20.60 -14.23 -30.28
C PHE A 297 -21.39 -14.61 -31.55
N LYS A 298 -21.72 -13.65 -32.42
CA LYS A 298 -22.40 -13.92 -33.70
C LYS A 298 -21.43 -14.12 -34.85
N ARG A 299 -20.21 -13.59 -34.76
CA ARG A 299 -19.21 -13.56 -35.84
C ARG A 299 -17.95 -14.32 -35.48
N ASP A 300 -17.47 -14.13 -34.27
CA ASP A 300 -16.26 -14.77 -33.77
C ASP A 300 -16.59 -16.18 -33.26
N GLU A 301 -15.70 -17.11 -33.52
CA GLU A 301 -15.76 -18.47 -32.98
C GLU A 301 -14.61 -18.71 -32.00
N VAL A 302 -14.89 -19.37 -30.90
CA VAL A 302 -13.81 -19.89 -30.04
C VAL A 302 -13.14 -21.03 -30.80
N LEU A 303 -11.82 -21.00 -30.89
CA LEU A 303 -11.06 -21.99 -31.63
C LEU A 303 -11.06 -23.33 -30.87
N ARG A 304 -12.08 -24.15 -31.14
CA ARG A 304 -12.29 -25.48 -30.55
C ARG A 304 -13.09 -26.39 -31.50
N GLY A 305 -12.96 -27.69 -31.34
CA GLY A 305 -13.77 -28.67 -32.06
C GLY A 305 -13.64 -28.54 -33.59
N ARG A 306 -14.74 -28.20 -34.27
CA ARG A 306 -14.83 -28.21 -35.75
C ARG A 306 -14.00 -27.12 -36.42
N CYS A 307 -13.80 -25.97 -35.77
CA CYS A 307 -12.99 -24.87 -36.30
C CYS A 307 -11.48 -25.19 -36.30
N TRP A 308 -11.04 -26.17 -35.50
CA TRP A 308 -9.62 -26.49 -35.32
C TRP A 308 -8.98 -27.08 -36.57
N GLY A 309 -9.69 -27.96 -37.28
CA GLY A 309 -9.18 -28.65 -38.47
C GLY A 309 -8.79 -27.68 -39.60
N PRO A 310 -9.72 -26.86 -40.11
CA PRO A 310 -9.42 -25.88 -41.15
C PRO A 310 -8.29 -24.91 -40.76
N VAL A 311 -8.27 -24.46 -39.51
CA VAL A 311 -7.22 -23.54 -39.02
C VAL A 311 -5.85 -24.20 -39.04
N LEU A 312 -5.72 -25.46 -38.61
CA LEU A 312 -4.46 -26.18 -38.66
C LEU A 312 -4.02 -26.51 -40.10
N GLU A 313 -4.95 -26.74 -41.02
CA GLU A 313 -4.62 -26.94 -42.44
C GLU A 313 -4.06 -25.65 -43.06
N ALA A 314 -4.64 -24.50 -42.74
CA ALA A 314 -4.16 -23.21 -43.21
C ALA A 314 -2.88 -22.72 -42.48
N LEU A 315 -2.71 -23.10 -41.20
CA LEU A 315 -1.59 -22.71 -40.35
C LEU A 315 -0.91 -23.97 -39.76
N PRO A 316 -0.23 -24.80 -40.58
CA PRO A 316 0.31 -26.09 -40.16
C PRO A 316 1.44 -25.97 -39.12
N THR A 317 2.09 -24.81 -39.03
CA THR A 317 3.15 -24.52 -38.07
C THR A 317 2.65 -23.82 -36.80
N TRP A 318 1.36 -23.93 -36.47
CA TRP A 318 0.72 -23.28 -35.31
C TRP A 318 1.61 -23.12 -34.07
N SER A 319 2.09 -24.23 -33.51
CA SER A 319 2.89 -24.20 -32.28
C SER A 319 4.22 -23.47 -32.43
N ALA A 320 4.84 -23.52 -33.61
CA ALA A 320 6.06 -22.77 -33.89
C ALA A 320 5.74 -21.27 -34.05
N SER A 321 4.68 -20.94 -34.79
CA SER A 321 4.22 -19.56 -34.96
C SER A 321 3.87 -18.91 -33.61
N CYS A 322 3.19 -19.63 -32.72
CA CYS A 322 2.90 -19.14 -31.37
C CYS A 322 4.19 -18.85 -30.57
N ARG A 323 5.17 -19.76 -30.59
CA ARG A 323 6.44 -19.56 -29.88
C ARG A 323 7.22 -18.36 -30.41
N THR A 324 7.30 -18.20 -31.73
CA THR A 324 7.96 -17.04 -32.35
C THR A 324 7.24 -15.75 -31.97
N SER A 325 5.90 -15.74 -32.05
CA SER A 325 5.09 -14.55 -31.72
C SER A 325 5.22 -14.16 -30.24
N VAL A 326 5.28 -15.14 -29.32
CA VAL A 326 5.60 -14.89 -27.90
C VAL A 326 7.01 -14.31 -27.74
N GLY A 327 8.00 -14.80 -28.50
CA GLY A 327 9.35 -14.23 -28.52
C GLY A 327 9.35 -12.76 -28.92
N MET A 328 8.59 -12.40 -29.96
CA MET A 328 8.39 -11.00 -30.39
C MET A 328 7.69 -10.18 -29.31
N ALA A 329 6.67 -10.73 -28.63
CA ALA A 329 5.97 -10.04 -27.55
C ALA A 329 6.89 -9.70 -26.37
N TRP A 330 7.80 -10.61 -25.99
CA TRP A 330 8.81 -10.35 -24.96
C TRP A 330 9.81 -9.26 -25.37
N GLN A 331 10.22 -9.25 -26.64
CA GLN A 331 11.11 -8.22 -27.15
C GLN A 331 10.40 -6.85 -27.14
N GLU A 332 9.17 -6.78 -27.65
CA GLU A 332 8.34 -5.57 -27.69
C GLU A 332 8.16 -4.96 -26.29
N VAL A 333 7.86 -5.76 -25.27
CA VAL A 333 7.70 -5.25 -23.90
C VAL A 333 9.02 -4.74 -23.31
N ARG A 334 10.14 -5.42 -23.56
CA ARG A 334 11.46 -5.00 -23.05
C ARG A 334 11.95 -3.72 -23.72
N GLU A 335 11.61 -3.53 -24.99
CA GLU A 335 11.96 -2.33 -25.76
C GLU A 335 10.89 -1.23 -25.67
N SER A 336 9.83 -1.46 -24.89
CA SER A 336 8.69 -0.55 -24.78
C SER A 336 9.10 0.80 -24.20
N PRO A 337 8.80 1.92 -24.87
CA PRO A 337 8.98 3.26 -24.30
C PRO A 337 8.19 3.47 -23.00
N GLN A 338 7.05 2.79 -22.86
CA GLN A 338 6.22 2.86 -21.65
C GLN A 338 6.94 2.25 -20.45
N LEU A 339 7.63 1.12 -20.64
CA LEU A 339 8.42 0.49 -19.59
C LEU A 339 9.64 1.35 -19.23
N SER A 340 10.40 1.81 -20.23
CA SER A 340 11.58 2.68 -20.00
C SER A 340 11.21 3.94 -19.24
N ALA A 341 10.15 4.63 -19.65
CA ALA A 341 9.69 5.85 -18.99
C ALA A 341 9.21 5.59 -17.55
N ALA A 342 8.55 4.45 -17.30
CA ALA A 342 8.12 4.06 -15.96
C ALA A 342 9.32 3.80 -15.03
N ILE A 343 10.32 3.06 -15.51
CA ILE A 343 11.57 2.80 -14.77
C ILE A 343 12.32 4.11 -14.50
N GLU A 344 12.51 4.95 -15.50
CA GLU A 344 13.21 6.25 -15.35
C GLU A 344 12.52 7.14 -14.31
N THR A 345 11.19 7.24 -14.38
CA THR A 345 10.39 8.04 -13.44
C THR A 345 10.48 7.46 -12.02
N ALA A 346 10.37 6.14 -11.88
CA ALA A 346 10.46 5.46 -10.59
C ALA A 346 11.85 5.61 -9.96
N MET A 347 12.92 5.46 -10.75
CA MET A 347 14.30 5.67 -10.28
C MET A 347 14.50 7.10 -9.81
N ALA A 348 14.13 8.10 -10.61
CA ALA A 348 14.26 9.51 -10.23
C ALA A 348 13.42 9.88 -8.99
N SER A 349 12.26 9.24 -8.80
CA SER A 349 11.46 9.39 -7.58
C SER A 349 12.14 8.76 -6.36
N SER A 350 12.60 7.51 -6.49
CA SER A 350 13.27 6.76 -5.42
C SER A 350 14.59 7.39 -5.00
N GLU A 351 15.40 7.89 -5.93
CA GLU A 351 16.67 8.57 -5.64
C GLU A 351 16.47 9.86 -4.86
N ARG A 352 15.48 10.68 -5.26
CA ARG A 352 15.14 11.93 -4.56
C ARG A 352 14.69 11.64 -3.13
N GLU A 353 13.80 10.67 -2.95
CA GLU A 353 13.29 10.31 -1.62
C GLU A 353 14.39 9.73 -0.74
N SER A 354 15.19 8.79 -1.27
CA SER A 354 16.27 8.15 -0.53
C SER A 354 17.37 9.14 -0.14
N SER A 355 17.80 10.00 -1.08
CA SER A 355 18.83 11.01 -0.82
C SER A 355 18.39 11.99 0.27
N ARG A 356 17.11 12.37 0.27
CA ARG A 356 16.54 13.24 1.30
C ARG A 356 16.48 12.57 2.67
N ARG A 357 16.02 11.30 2.74
CA ARG A 357 16.02 10.52 4.00
C ARG A 357 17.42 10.33 4.57
N LEU A 358 18.40 10.00 3.73
CA LEU A 358 19.78 9.85 4.17
C LEU A 358 20.35 11.17 4.72
N ALA A 359 20.09 12.30 4.06
CA ALA A 359 20.50 13.61 4.56
C ALA A 359 19.89 13.95 5.93
N ILE A 360 18.62 13.58 6.14
CA ILE A 360 17.92 13.76 7.42
C ILE A 360 18.57 12.89 8.51
N LEU A 361 18.78 11.60 8.25
CA LEU A 361 19.40 10.67 9.19
C LEU A 361 20.83 11.08 9.54
N GLU A 362 21.59 11.59 8.57
CA GLU A 362 22.93 12.13 8.79
C GLU A 362 22.88 13.38 9.70
N ALA A 363 21.99 14.33 9.42
CA ALA A 363 21.81 15.52 10.25
C ALA A 363 21.39 15.16 11.69
N ARG A 364 20.49 14.19 11.85
CA ARG A 364 20.06 13.64 13.15
C ARG A 364 21.24 13.03 13.91
N ALA A 365 22.02 12.17 13.25
CA ALA A 365 23.19 11.53 13.86
C ALA A 365 24.24 12.53 14.37
N LEU A 366 24.37 13.70 13.74
CA LEU A 366 25.29 14.76 14.17
C LEU A 366 24.79 15.56 15.38
N ARG A 367 23.47 15.64 15.59
CA ARG A 367 22.84 16.47 16.64
C ARG A 367 22.51 15.73 17.93
N LEU A 368 22.54 14.39 17.92
CA LEU A 368 22.25 13.60 19.11
C LEU A 368 23.28 13.84 20.23
N PRO A 369 22.83 13.96 21.50
CA PRO A 369 23.69 14.40 22.59
C PRO A 369 24.63 13.30 23.09
N SER A 370 24.22 12.03 23.09
CA SER A 370 25.03 10.92 23.60
C SER A 370 25.66 10.06 22.50
N GLU A 371 26.82 9.46 22.80
CA GLU A 371 27.50 8.57 21.84
C GLU A 371 26.71 7.28 21.58
N ALA A 372 25.91 6.82 22.54
CA ALA A 372 25.04 5.66 22.36
C ALA A 372 23.95 5.96 21.31
N GLU A 373 23.30 7.13 21.40
CA GLU A 373 22.30 7.58 20.43
C GLU A 373 22.92 7.80 19.04
N ARG A 374 24.10 8.44 18.97
CA ARG A 374 24.84 8.60 17.69
C ARG A 374 25.19 7.25 17.05
N THR A 375 25.58 6.26 17.86
CA THR A 375 25.88 4.92 17.37
C THR A 375 24.63 4.24 16.81
N SER A 376 23.49 4.36 17.49
CA SER A 376 22.21 3.84 17.00
C SER A 376 21.80 4.52 15.68
N ALA A 377 21.89 5.85 15.62
CA ALA A 377 21.54 6.60 14.40
C ALA A 377 22.45 6.27 13.21
N ARG A 378 23.75 6.03 13.44
CA ARG A 378 24.67 5.56 12.39
C ARG A 378 24.30 4.16 11.87
N LEU A 379 23.81 3.28 12.74
CA LEU A 379 23.31 1.97 12.34
C LEU A 379 22.04 2.11 11.49
N GLU A 380 21.08 2.93 11.92
CA GLU A 380 19.86 3.25 11.16
C GLU A 380 20.20 3.83 9.78
N PHE A 381 21.15 4.77 9.71
CA PHE A 381 21.65 5.32 8.45
C PHE A 381 22.21 4.23 7.52
N GLY A 382 22.98 3.29 8.06
CA GLY A 382 23.50 2.15 7.29
C GLY A 382 22.38 1.29 6.70
N ILE A 383 21.39 0.94 7.52
CA ILE A 383 20.22 0.16 7.09
C ILE A 383 19.42 0.89 6.01
N GLU A 384 19.18 2.19 6.17
CA GLU A 384 18.44 2.98 5.19
C GLU A 384 19.20 3.11 3.87
N ARG A 385 20.53 3.26 3.93
CA ARG A 385 21.37 3.29 2.71
C ARG A 385 21.29 1.96 1.97
N ASP A 386 21.44 0.85 2.68
CA ASP A 386 21.37 -0.48 2.08
C ASP A 386 19.96 -0.75 1.50
N THR A 387 18.92 -0.23 2.16
CA THR A 387 17.53 -0.26 1.66
C THR A 387 17.35 0.59 0.40
N ALA A 388 17.91 1.80 0.36
CA ALA A 388 17.87 2.66 -0.82
C ALA A 388 18.55 2.01 -2.03
N GLU A 389 19.71 1.38 -1.84
CA GLU A 389 20.37 0.63 -2.91
C GLU A 389 19.53 -0.56 -3.39
N ALA A 390 18.87 -1.27 -2.47
CA ALA A 390 17.98 -2.38 -2.82
C ALA A 390 16.76 -1.90 -3.62
N LEU A 391 16.17 -0.75 -3.26
CA LEU A 391 15.09 -0.14 -4.03
C LEU A 391 15.52 0.20 -5.46
N LEU A 392 16.69 0.84 -5.62
CA LEU A 392 17.18 1.18 -6.96
C LEU A 392 17.44 -0.05 -7.81
N ARG A 393 18.01 -1.12 -7.24
CA ARG A 393 18.19 -2.40 -7.94
C ARG A 393 16.84 -2.99 -8.37
N GLY A 394 15.88 -3.09 -7.45
CA GLY A 394 14.57 -3.68 -7.72
C GLY A 394 13.73 -2.91 -8.74
N ILE A 395 13.91 -1.59 -8.83
CA ILE A 395 13.28 -0.75 -9.86
C ILE A 395 13.99 -0.90 -11.21
N ALA A 396 15.32 -0.96 -11.22
CA ALA A 396 16.10 -1.08 -12.45
C ALA A 396 15.91 -2.44 -13.15
N THR A 397 15.67 -3.50 -12.37
CA THR A 397 15.39 -4.84 -12.87
C THR A 397 14.06 -5.36 -12.33
N PRO A 398 12.92 -4.82 -12.82
CA PRO A 398 11.62 -5.25 -12.33
C PRO A 398 11.30 -6.67 -12.77
N THR A 399 10.41 -7.32 -12.03
CA THR A 399 9.85 -8.61 -12.45
C THR A 399 8.86 -8.38 -13.57
N ILE A 400 9.08 -9.03 -14.71
CA ILE A 400 8.14 -9.02 -15.84
C ILE A 400 7.55 -10.42 -15.96
N ARG A 401 6.23 -10.54 -15.86
CA ARG A 401 5.51 -11.81 -16.01
C ARG A 401 4.42 -11.70 -17.07
N MET A 402 4.30 -12.73 -17.90
CA MET A 402 3.16 -12.87 -18.80
C MET A 402 1.98 -13.44 -18.01
N VAL A 403 0.86 -12.72 -17.98
CA VAL A 403 -0.34 -13.10 -17.23
C VAL A 403 -1.34 -13.81 -18.13
N THR A 404 -1.53 -13.31 -19.35
CA THR A 404 -2.45 -13.92 -20.33
C THR A 404 -1.83 -13.93 -21.73
N CYS A 405 -2.19 -14.94 -22.52
CA CYS A 405 -1.83 -15.08 -23.92
C CYS A 405 -3.06 -15.57 -24.72
N GLY A 406 -3.60 -14.71 -25.58
CA GLY A 406 -4.74 -15.01 -26.44
C GLY A 406 -4.32 -15.08 -27.90
N ALA A 407 -4.74 -16.11 -28.63
CA ALA A 407 -4.58 -16.19 -30.07
C ALA A 407 -5.82 -15.61 -30.79
N CYS A 408 -5.61 -14.74 -31.76
CA CYS A 408 -6.64 -14.28 -32.69
C CYS A 408 -6.22 -14.69 -34.10
N VAL A 409 -6.99 -15.60 -34.69
CA VAL A 409 -6.82 -15.99 -36.09
C VAL A 409 -7.76 -15.13 -36.92
N LEU A 410 -7.20 -14.21 -37.70
CA LEU A 410 -7.99 -13.48 -38.69
C LEU A 410 -8.25 -14.41 -39.87
N TRP A 411 -9.52 -14.60 -40.22
CA TRP A 411 -9.94 -15.55 -41.23
C TRP A 411 -10.66 -14.86 -42.40
N PRO A 412 -10.42 -15.24 -43.66
CA PRO A 412 -11.18 -14.72 -44.80
C PRO A 412 -12.68 -14.99 -44.64
N GLU A 413 -13.50 -13.94 -44.57
CA GLU A 413 -14.96 -14.07 -44.34
C GLU A 413 -15.67 -14.90 -45.43
N GLU A 414 -15.13 -14.91 -46.65
CA GLU A 414 -15.66 -15.70 -47.77
C GLU A 414 -15.43 -17.22 -47.63
N ASN A 415 -14.53 -17.63 -46.73
CA ASN A 415 -14.11 -19.02 -46.51
C ASN A 415 -14.41 -19.52 -45.09
N PHE A 416 -15.25 -18.82 -44.32
CA PHE A 416 -15.57 -19.17 -42.93
C PHE A 416 -16.86 -19.98 -42.79
#